data_AF-A0A814AY17-F1
#
_entry.id   AF-A0A814AY17-F1
#
_cell.length_a   1.000
_cell.length_b   1.000
_cell.length_c   1.000
_cell.angle_alpha   90.00
_cell.angle_beta   90.00
_cell.angle_gamma   90.00
#
_symmetry.space_group_name_H-M   'P 1'
#
loop_
_entity.id
_entity.type
_entity.pdbx_description
1 polymer ?
#
loop_
_entity_poly.entity_id
_entity_poly.type
_entity_poly.pdbx_seq_one_letter_code
_entity_poly.pdbx_strand_id
1 'polypeptide(L)'
;MGSTVNNYGMLKKNSNSQRVPPRFGPNLWCLFERVKLNLPRTNNHVESWHRQIQMDTRKDLTVLKIIVLFLREQNKVDGDKLRIKNGEQFKTKKDNQETNLRIFRLVNCYKSENIESFLEGKF
;
A
#
# COMPACT_ATOMS: atom_id res chain seq x y z
N MET A 1 -25.14 20.42 6.99
CA MET A 1 -24.25 20.38 8.17
C MET A 1 -23.05 19.49 7.84
N GLY A 2 -21.93 20.09 7.45
CA GLY A 2 -20.71 19.36 7.09
C GLY A 2 -19.78 19.26 8.30
N SER A 3 -19.58 18.06 8.83
CA SER A 3 -18.67 17.82 9.95
C SER A 3 -17.24 17.64 9.45
N THR A 4 -16.36 18.50 9.95
CA THR A 4 -14.92 18.58 9.67
C THR A 4 -14.21 17.27 10.04
N VAL A 5 -13.48 16.70 9.08
CA VAL A 5 -12.67 15.48 9.26
C VAL A 5 -11.29 15.88 9.79
N ASN A 6 -11.04 15.72 11.09
CA ASN A 6 -9.71 15.89 11.68
C ASN A 6 -9.08 14.51 11.91
N ASN A 7 -8.21 14.09 10.97
CA ASN A 7 -7.32 12.95 11.18
C ASN A 7 -5.97 13.48 11.68
N TYR A 8 -5.75 13.32 12.99
CA TYR A 8 -4.51 13.59 13.73
C TYR A 8 -3.90 14.98 13.55
N GLY A 9 -4.54 15.98 14.17
CA GLY A 9 -3.90 17.26 14.51
C GLY A 9 -3.40 17.27 15.96
N MET A 10 -2.35 18.06 16.24
CA MET A 10 -1.97 18.45 17.60
C MET A 10 -3.13 19.23 18.23
N LEU A 11 -3.48 18.92 19.49
CA LEU A 11 -4.35 19.79 20.25
C LEU A 11 -3.61 21.10 20.52
N LYS A 12 -4.29 22.23 20.32
CA LYS A 12 -3.73 23.55 20.62
C LYS A 12 -3.37 23.59 22.11
N LYS A 13 -2.17 24.06 22.45
CA LYS A 13 -1.70 24.23 23.83
C LYS A 13 -2.77 25.05 24.59
N ASN A 14 -3.24 24.54 25.73
CA ASN A 14 -4.33 25.09 26.57
C ASN A 14 -5.78 24.98 26.02
N SER A 15 -6.07 24.04 25.12
CA SER A 15 -7.47 23.73 24.76
C SER A 15 -8.08 22.69 25.71
N ASN A 16 -9.28 22.97 26.25
CA ASN A 16 -10.11 22.00 26.99
C ASN A 16 -10.77 20.94 26.06
N SER A 17 -10.29 20.82 24.82
CA SER A 17 -10.88 19.97 23.79
C SER A 17 -10.46 18.52 24.00
N GLN A 18 -11.42 17.64 24.30
CA GLN A 18 -11.17 16.20 24.31
C GLN A 18 -10.92 15.69 22.89
N ARG A 19 -9.96 14.78 22.73
CA ARG A 19 -9.76 14.08 21.44
C ARG A 19 -10.97 13.21 21.17
N VAL A 20 -11.70 13.52 20.11
CA VAL A 20 -12.74 12.62 19.60
C VAL A 20 -12.04 11.44 18.91
N PRO A 21 -12.41 10.18 19.22
CA PRO A 21 -11.86 9.04 18.53
C PRO A 21 -12.15 9.15 17.03
N PRO A 22 -11.21 8.73 16.17
CA PRO A 22 -11.40 8.82 14.72
C PRO A 22 -12.59 7.96 14.30
N ARG A 23 -13.30 8.38 13.24
CA ARG A 23 -14.35 7.57 12.62
C ARG A 23 -13.85 6.18 12.20
N PHE A 24 -12.58 6.12 11.81
CA PHE A 24 -11.90 4.89 11.43
C PHE A 24 -10.68 4.65 12.32
N GLY A 25 -10.66 3.51 12.98
CA GLY A 25 -9.58 3.15 13.90
C GLY A 25 -8.22 3.06 13.19
N PRO A 26 -7.10 3.20 13.93
CA PRO A 26 -5.75 3.07 13.39
C PRO A 26 -5.51 1.78 12.63
N ASN A 27 -6.14 0.68 13.04
CA ASN A 27 -6.09 -0.60 12.34
C ASN A 27 -6.51 -0.53 10.87
N LEU A 28 -7.32 0.47 10.47
CA LEU A 28 -7.78 0.61 9.08
C LEU A 28 -6.78 1.37 8.19
N TRP A 29 -6.14 2.41 8.71
CA TRP A 29 -5.32 3.33 7.91
C TRP A 29 -3.83 3.31 8.29
N CYS A 30 -3.46 2.76 9.44
CA CYS A 30 -2.07 2.62 9.86
C CYS A 30 -1.43 1.41 9.18
N LEU A 31 -0.30 1.62 8.52
CA LEU A 31 0.45 0.58 7.82
C LEU A 31 1.56 -0.05 8.68
N PHE A 32 1.64 0.30 9.97
CA PHE A 32 2.69 -0.16 10.88
C PHE A 32 2.80 -1.70 10.91
N GLU A 33 1.70 -2.39 11.17
CA GLU A 33 1.67 -3.86 11.23
C GLU A 33 2.03 -4.49 9.89
N ARG A 34 1.61 -3.90 8.76
CA ARG A 34 1.99 -4.37 7.42
C ARG A 34 3.48 -4.26 7.18
N VAL A 35 4.11 -3.17 7.60
CA VAL A 35 5.57 -3.00 7.49
C VAL A 35 6.28 -4.05 8.34
N LYS A 36 5.83 -4.26 9.58
CA LYS A 36 6.42 -5.23 10.51
C LYS A 36 6.34 -6.67 9.99
N LEU A 37 5.22 -7.04 9.39
CA LEU A 37 4.98 -8.37 8.78
C LEU A 37 5.54 -8.49 7.35
N ASN A 38 6.25 -7.47 6.86
CA ASN A 38 6.78 -7.40 5.50
C ASN A 38 5.71 -7.65 4.41
N LEU A 39 4.49 -7.18 4.64
CA LEU A 39 3.36 -7.29 3.72
C LEU A 39 3.34 -6.10 2.74
N PRO A 40 2.70 -6.26 1.56
CA PRO A 40 2.48 -5.16 0.63
C PRO A 40 1.74 -3.99 1.30
N ARG A 41 2.31 -2.78 1.17
CA ARG A 41 1.80 -1.55 1.78
C ARG A 41 0.86 -0.78 0.87
N THR A 42 1.01 -0.95 -0.43
CA THR A 42 0.20 -0.29 -1.45
C THR A 42 -0.54 -1.32 -2.28
N ASN A 43 -1.68 -0.91 -2.82
CA ASN A 43 -2.48 -1.66 -3.79
C ASN A 43 -1.96 -1.50 -5.23
N ASN A 44 -0.75 -0.95 -5.45
CA ASN A 44 -0.21 -0.63 -6.77
C ASN A 44 -0.31 -1.78 -7.78
N HIS A 45 -0.12 -3.02 -7.33
CA HIS A 45 -0.26 -4.21 -8.18
C HIS A 45 -1.70 -4.43 -8.62
N VAL A 46 -2.67 -4.28 -7.70
CA VAL A 46 -4.10 -4.40 -7.98
C VAL A 46 -4.56 -3.25 -8.89
N GLU A 47 -4.09 -2.02 -8.64
CA GLU A 47 -4.41 -0.88 -9.50
C GLU A 47 -3.81 -1.02 -10.90
N SER A 48 -2.57 -1.53 -11.00
CA SER A 48 -1.92 -1.81 -12.28
C SER A 48 -2.65 -2.91 -13.06
N TRP A 49 -3.09 -3.96 -12.36
CA TRP A 49 -3.89 -5.03 -12.94
C TRP A 49 -5.25 -4.51 -13.43
N HIS A 50 -5.95 -3.76 -12.58
CA HIS A 50 -7.22 -3.15 -12.93
C HIS A 50 -7.08 -2.17 -14.10
N ARG A 51 -5.99 -1.40 -14.17
CA ARG A 51 -5.70 -0.48 -15.28
C ARG A 51 -5.51 -1.22 -16.61
N GLN A 52 -4.82 -2.36 -16.61
CA GLN A 52 -4.66 -3.20 -17.81
C GLN A 52 -6.01 -3.64 -18.34
N ILE A 53 -6.89 -4.15 -17.47
CA ILE A 53 -8.27 -4.52 -17.83
C ILE A 53 -9.07 -3.29 -18.30
N GLN A 54 -8.89 -2.15 -17.63
CA GLN A 54 -9.59 -0.91 -17.96
C GLN A 54 -9.22 -0.39 -19.35
N MET A 55 -7.97 -0.52 -19.78
CA MET A 55 -7.53 -0.08 -21.10
C MET A 55 -8.19 -0.90 -22.21
N ASP A 56 -8.31 -2.21 -22.01
CA ASP A 56 -8.96 -3.10 -22.96
C ASP A 56 -10.49 -2.94 -22.99
N THR A 57 -11.08 -2.44 -21.89
CA THR A 57 -12.52 -2.21 -21.76
C THR A 57 -13.02 -0.87 -22.38
N ARG A 58 -12.14 -0.02 -22.92
CA ARG A 58 -12.55 1.25 -23.59
C ARG A 58 -12.98 1.07 -25.05
N LYS A 59 -12.94 -0.15 -25.58
CA LYS A 59 -13.42 -0.53 -26.92
C LYS A 59 -14.73 -1.29 -26.78
N ASP A 60 -15.57 -1.39 -27.81
CA ASP A 60 -16.84 -2.14 -27.73
C ASP A 60 -16.63 -3.57 -27.21
N LEU A 61 -16.96 -3.83 -25.94
CA LEU A 61 -16.87 -5.17 -25.36
C LEU A 61 -18.14 -5.95 -25.61
N THR A 62 -17.97 -7.00 -26.38
CA THR A 62 -18.89 -8.13 -26.40
C THR A 62 -18.46 -9.13 -25.33
N VAL A 63 -19.40 -9.92 -24.81
CA VAL A 63 -19.12 -11.02 -23.86
C VAL A 63 -17.97 -11.93 -24.35
N LEU A 64 -17.92 -12.23 -25.64
CA LEU A 64 -16.82 -13.02 -26.23
C LEU A 64 -15.44 -12.36 -26.06
N LYS A 65 -15.36 -11.02 -26.21
CA LYS A 65 -14.11 -10.29 -26.02
C LYS A 65 -13.67 -10.31 -24.55
N ILE A 66 -14.63 -10.24 -23.62
CA ILE A 66 -14.37 -10.37 -22.18
C ILE A 66 -13.80 -11.76 -21.85
N ILE A 67 -14.40 -12.82 -22.40
CA ILE A 67 -13.89 -14.19 -22.21
C ILE A 67 -12.46 -14.33 -22.70
N VAL A 68 -12.15 -13.79 -23.89
CA VAL A 68 -10.78 -13.80 -24.44
C VAL A 68 -9.81 -13.01 -23.56
N LEU A 69 -10.22 -11.88 -23.01
CA LEU A 69 -9.40 -11.09 -22.08
C LEU A 69 -9.06 -11.88 -20.82
N PHE A 70 -10.05 -12.53 -20.19
CA PHE A 70 -9.81 -13.36 -19.02
C PHE A 70 -8.92 -14.56 -19.31
N LEU A 71 -9.09 -15.21 -20.46
CA LEU A 71 -8.24 -16.33 -20.85
C LEU A 71 -6.78 -15.90 -21.04
N ARG A 72 -6.54 -14.74 -21.65
CA ARG A 72 -5.19 -14.16 -21.79
C ARG A 72 -4.56 -13.86 -20.44
N GLU A 73 -5.32 -13.25 -19.53
CA GLU A 73 -4.83 -12.93 -18.20
C GLU A 73 -4.54 -14.21 -17.39
N GLN A 74 -5.40 -15.23 -17.47
CA GLN A 74 -5.19 -16.53 -16.85
C GLN A 74 -3.88 -17.17 -17.34
N ASN A 75 -3.66 -17.22 -18.66
CA ASN A 75 -2.44 -17.78 -19.24
C ASN A 75 -1.17 -17.05 -18.78
N LYS A 76 -1.23 -15.72 -18.69
CA LYS A 76 -0.12 -14.90 -18.18
C LYS A 76 0.18 -15.21 -16.72
N VAL A 77 -0.85 -15.26 -15.87
CA VAL A 77 -0.72 -15.58 -14.44
C VAL A 77 -0.17 -16.99 -14.24
N ASP A 78 -0.64 -17.96 -15.01
CA ASP A 78 -0.13 -19.34 -14.94
C ASP A 78 1.33 -19.44 -15.38
N GLY A 79 1.73 -18.67 -16.40
CA GLY A 79 3.13 -18.51 -16.80
C GLY A 79 3.98 -17.92 -15.67
N ASP A 80 3.55 -16.83 -15.06
CA ASP A 80 4.27 -16.21 -13.94
C ASP A 80 4.35 -17.15 -12.72
N LYS A 81 3.28 -17.90 -12.44
CA LYS A 81 3.25 -18.91 -11.37
C LYS A 81 4.27 -20.02 -11.62
N LEU A 82 4.41 -20.48 -12.87
CA LEU A 82 5.41 -21.48 -13.24
C LEU A 82 6.83 -20.94 -13.06
N ARG A 83 7.08 -19.71 -13.47
CA ARG A 83 8.39 -19.04 -13.29
C ARG A 83 8.77 -18.92 -11.83
N ILE A 84 7.82 -18.55 -10.96
CA ILE A 84 8.02 -18.50 -9.50
C ILE A 84 8.35 -19.89 -8.95
N LYS A 85 7.61 -20.92 -9.37
CA LYS A 85 7.88 -22.32 -8.96
C LYS A 85 9.26 -22.79 -9.38
N ASN A 86 9.76 -22.32 -10.52
CA ASN A 86 11.09 -22.62 -11.03
C ASN A 86 12.20 -21.79 -10.35
N GLY A 87 11.85 -20.92 -9.40
CA GLY A 87 12.81 -20.12 -8.62
C GLY A 87 13.20 -18.79 -9.27
N GLU A 88 12.53 -18.37 -10.35
CA GLU A 88 12.79 -17.04 -10.92
C GLU A 88 12.36 -15.94 -9.96
N GLN A 89 13.24 -14.94 -9.78
CA GLN A 89 12.94 -13.75 -8.99
C GLN A 89 12.68 -12.55 -9.90
N PHE A 90 11.52 -11.91 -9.73
CA PHE A 90 11.19 -10.68 -10.44
C PHE A 90 11.95 -9.50 -9.84
N LYS A 91 12.75 -8.83 -10.67
CA LYS A 91 13.51 -7.65 -10.24
C LYS A 91 12.57 -6.50 -9.92
N THR A 92 12.65 -5.96 -8.72
CA THR A 92 12.02 -4.69 -8.36
C THR A 92 12.92 -3.52 -8.77
N LYS A 93 12.34 -2.34 -9.05
CA LYS A 93 13.13 -1.11 -9.24
C LYS A 93 13.92 -0.78 -7.96
N LYS A 94 15.21 -0.45 -8.10
CA LYS A 94 16.13 -0.20 -6.97
C LYS A 94 15.62 0.86 -6.00
N ASP A 95 15.12 1.99 -6.51
CA ASP A 95 14.66 3.14 -5.69
C ASP A 95 13.52 2.76 -4.73
N ASN A 96 12.62 1.87 -5.19
CA ASN A 96 11.52 1.37 -4.37
C ASN A 96 12.03 0.44 -3.26
N GLN A 97 13.08 -0.33 -3.53
CA GLN A 97 13.66 -1.25 -2.55
C GLN A 97 14.32 -0.49 -1.40
N GLU A 98 15.11 0.54 -1.71
CA GLU A 98 15.77 1.38 -0.71
C GLU A 98 14.76 2.09 0.20
N THR A 99 13.73 2.69 -0.40
CA THR A 99 12.63 3.32 0.34
C THR A 99 11.90 2.32 1.23
N ASN A 100 11.63 1.11 0.73
CA ASN A 100 11.02 0.04 1.52
C ASN A 100 11.89 -0.34 2.72
N LEU A 101 13.19 -0.53 2.49
CA LEU A 101 14.16 -0.89 3.54
C LEU A 101 14.29 0.22 4.60
N ARG A 102 14.33 1.49 4.19
CA ARG A 102 14.38 2.61 5.12
C ARG A 102 13.16 2.63 6.05
N ILE A 103 11.96 2.49 5.49
CA ILE A 103 10.72 2.44 6.29
C ILE A 103 10.68 1.20 7.19
N PHE A 104 11.14 0.05 6.69
CA PHE A 104 11.24 -1.18 7.49
C PHE A 104 12.19 -1.02 8.68
N ARG A 105 13.36 -0.41 8.47
CA ARG A 105 14.32 -0.07 9.54
C ARG A 105 13.71 0.90 10.55
N LEU A 106 13.01 1.94 10.09
CA LEU A 106 12.35 2.91 10.95
C LEU A 106 11.35 2.21 11.89
N VAL A 107 10.51 1.32 11.34
CA VAL A 107 9.51 0.58 12.13
C VAL A 107 10.15 -0.41 13.11
N ASN A 108 11.21 -1.11 12.72
CA ASN A 108 11.83 -2.15 13.56
C ASN A 108 12.83 -1.60 14.59
N CYS A 109 13.52 -0.50 14.27
CA CYS A 109 14.54 0.08 15.13
C CYS A 109 14.00 1.23 16.00
N TYR A 110 12.70 1.52 15.92
CA TYR A 110 12.05 2.55 16.72
C TYR A 110 12.30 2.36 18.21
N LYS A 111 12.89 3.38 18.85
CA LYS A 111 13.03 3.49 20.31
C LYS A 111 12.31 4.75 20.78
N SER A 112 11.45 4.61 21.78
CA SER A 112 10.68 5.71 22.37
C SER A 112 11.52 6.81 23.00
N GLU A 113 12.79 6.52 23.27
CA GLU A 113 13.76 7.45 23.87
C GLU A 113 14.21 8.56 22.90
N ASN A 114 14.01 8.39 21.58
CA ASN A 114 14.57 9.30 20.58
C ASN A 114 13.56 9.70 19.48
N ILE A 115 12.31 9.95 19.89
CA ILE A 115 11.16 10.19 19.00
C ILE A 115 11.41 11.34 18.02
N GLU A 116 12.01 12.45 18.45
CA GLU A 116 12.30 13.60 17.56
C GLU A 116 13.24 13.21 16.41
N SER A 117 14.34 12.53 16.72
CA SER A 117 15.27 12.01 15.71
C SER A 117 14.57 11.04 14.75
N PHE A 118 13.64 10.21 15.27
CA PHE A 118 12.84 9.28 14.49
C PHE A 118 11.86 9.97 13.53
N LEU A 119 11.23 11.07 13.95
CA LEU A 119 10.28 11.83 13.14
C LEU A 119 10.97 12.69 12.07
N GLU A 120 12.20 13.14 12.32
CA GLU A 120 13.00 13.90 11.36
C GLU A 120 13.64 13.05 10.25
N GLY A 121 13.57 11.72 10.35
CA GLY A 121 14.14 10.84 9.33
C GLY A 121 15.67 10.69 9.40
N LYS A 122 16.31 11.16 10.48
CA LYS A 122 17.77 11.14 10.69
C LYS A 122 18.20 9.84 11.36
N PHE A 123 18.42 8.78 10.57
CA PHE A 123 18.97 7.50 11.00
C PHE A 123 19.74 6.84 9.84
#